data_AF-A0A645DGI3-F1
#
_entry.id   AF-A0A645DGI3-F1
#
_cell.length_a   1.000
_cell.length_b   1.000
_cell.length_c   1.000
_cell.angle_alpha   90.00
_cell.angle_beta   90.00
_cell.angle_gamma   90.00
#
_symmetry.space_group_name_H-M   'P 1'
#
loop_
_entity.id
_entity.type
_entity.pdbx_description
1 polymer ?
#
loop_
_entity_poly.entity_id
_entity_poly.type
_entity_poly.pdbx_seq_one_letter_code
_entity_poly.pdbx_strand_id
1 'polypeptide(L)'
;MILGSAALKNPPLVKEAVKQYGEKIAVGIDAKEGYVSIDGWISQSDVYYLDFAKAMEDIGVRNIIFTDISRDGTLTGPNTKQLAKLQEAVSCDITASGGIKNMDHIIELYDMGLYAAIAGKAIYSKTLDLKQAIDFCKTGRIN
;
A
#
# COMPACT_ATOMS: atom_id res chain seq x y z
N MET A 1 9.97 4.72 -8.81
CA MET A 1 10.20 5.74 -7.75
C MET A 1 8.95 5.79 -6.89
N ILE A 2 9.10 5.94 -5.57
CA ILE A 2 7.96 6.08 -4.65
C ILE A 2 7.90 7.53 -4.16
N LEU A 3 6.73 8.16 -4.28
CA LEU A 3 6.47 9.50 -3.75
C LEU A 3 5.50 9.39 -2.57
N GLY A 4 5.99 9.60 -1.34
CA GLY A 4 5.17 9.61 -0.12
C GLY A 4 4.66 11.03 0.20
N SER A 5 5.14 11.63 1.29
CA SER A 5 4.73 12.97 1.74
C SER A 5 4.84 14.07 0.67
N ALA A 6 5.80 13.95 -0.25
CA ALA A 6 5.96 14.86 -1.38
C ALA A 6 4.73 14.88 -2.31
N ALA A 7 4.01 13.76 -2.44
CA ALA A 7 2.82 13.68 -3.27
C ALA A 7 1.67 14.54 -2.72
N LEU A 8 1.53 14.61 -1.40
CA LEU A 8 0.55 15.50 -0.76
C LEU A 8 0.99 16.96 -0.78
N LYS A 9 2.27 17.22 -0.49
CA LYS A 9 2.81 18.59 -0.37
C LYS A 9 3.02 19.30 -1.71
N ASN A 10 3.30 18.54 -2.77
CA ASN A 10 3.59 19.09 -4.09
C ASN A 10 2.97 18.22 -5.20
N PRO A 11 1.64 18.25 -5.40
CA PRO A 11 0.98 17.52 -6.48
C PRO A 11 1.53 17.82 -7.90
N PRO A 12 1.97 19.05 -8.24
CA PRO A 12 2.65 19.31 -9.51
C PRO A 12 3.90 18.44 -9.75
N LEU A 13 4.67 18.12 -8.70
CA LEU A 13 5.81 17.19 -8.79
C LEU A 13 5.34 15.80 -9.22
N VAL A 14 4.23 15.30 -8.68
CA VAL A 14 3.67 14.00 -9.05
C VAL A 14 3.28 14.01 -10.52
N LYS A 15 2.61 15.07 -10.97
CA LYS A 15 2.19 15.21 -12.37
C LYS A 15 3.36 15.18 -13.34
N GLU A 16 4.44 15.91 -13.04
CA GLU A 16 5.63 15.88 -13.90
C GLU A 16 6.33 14.52 -13.84
N ALA A 17 6.42 13.89 -12.66
CA ALA A 17 6.99 12.55 -12.52
C ALA A 17 6.18 11.50 -13.31
N VAL A 18 4.86 11.54 -13.24
CA VAL A 18 3.98 10.65 -14.03
C VAL A 18 4.16 10.91 -15.52
N LYS A 19 4.22 12.17 -15.95
CA LYS A 19 4.47 12.52 -17.36
C LYS A 19 5.82 11.98 -17.86
N GLN A 20 6.87 12.05 -17.03
CA GLN A 20 8.22 11.65 -17.41
C GLN A 20 8.45 10.14 -17.32
N TYR A 21 7.86 9.46 -16.33
CA TYR A 21 8.19 8.08 -15.98
C TYR A 21 7.00 7.10 -16.05
N GLY A 22 5.78 7.61 -16.24
CA GLY A 22 4.56 6.82 -16.40
C GLY A 22 4.29 5.89 -15.22
N GLU A 23 4.01 4.63 -15.54
CA GLU A 23 3.67 3.57 -14.58
C GLU A 23 4.79 3.26 -13.57
N LYS A 24 6.02 3.71 -13.79
CA LYS A 24 7.13 3.52 -12.84
C LYS A 24 7.00 4.38 -11.57
N ILE A 25 6.00 5.26 -11.50
CA ILE A 25 5.69 6.07 -10.33
C ILE A 25 4.67 5.35 -9.46
N ALA A 26 5.02 5.15 -8.20
CA ALA A 26 4.12 4.75 -7.15
C ALA A 26 3.92 5.91 -6.15
N VAL A 27 2.71 6.07 -5.64
CA VAL A 27 2.44 6.98 -4.53
C VAL A 27 2.23 6.19 -3.25
N GLY A 28 2.96 6.56 -2.20
CA GLY A 28 2.79 6.04 -0.85
C GLY A 28 1.72 6.82 -0.12
N ILE A 29 0.69 6.12 0.36
CA ILE A 29 -0.37 6.65 1.22
C ILE A 29 -0.23 5.97 2.57
N ASP A 30 0.44 6.65 3.49
CA ASP A 30 0.49 6.24 4.88
C ASP A 30 -0.66 6.92 5.62
N ALA A 31 -1.56 6.12 6.20
CA ALA A 31 -2.76 6.63 6.86
C ALA A 31 -2.86 6.15 8.31
N LYS A 32 -3.37 7.03 9.16
CA LYS A 32 -3.76 6.72 10.54
C LYS A 32 -5.19 7.20 10.73
N GLU A 33 -6.07 6.30 11.22
CA GLU A 33 -7.50 6.60 11.40
C GLU A 33 -8.20 7.11 10.12
N GLY A 34 -7.67 6.73 8.95
CA GLY A 34 -8.20 7.13 7.64
C GLY A 34 -7.65 8.46 7.10
N TYR A 35 -6.79 9.16 7.85
CA TYR A 35 -6.20 10.42 7.40
C TYR A 35 -4.74 10.24 7.02
N VAL A 36 -4.33 10.89 5.93
CA VAL A 36 -2.97 10.80 5.39
C VAL A 36 -1.99 11.45 6.36
N SER A 37 -0.90 10.74 6.64
CA SER A 37 0.20 11.24 7.44
C SER A 37 1.42 11.59 6.57
N ILE A 38 2.17 12.59 7.01
CA ILE A 38 3.32 13.14 6.30
C ILE A 38 4.54 13.29 7.22
N ASP A 39 5.70 13.58 6.63
CA ASP A 39 6.96 13.81 7.33
C ASP A 39 7.40 12.61 8.20
N GLY A 40 7.30 11.40 7.64
CA GLY A 40 7.69 10.18 8.37
C GLY A 40 6.77 9.89 9.56
N TRP A 41 5.48 10.16 9.41
CA TRP A 41 4.42 9.95 10.39
C TRP A 41 4.41 10.90 11.58
N ILE A 42 5.17 12.00 11.50
CA ILE A 42 5.25 13.02 12.54
C ILE A 42 3.99 13.90 12.54
N SER A 43 3.41 14.16 11.36
CA SER A 43 2.27 15.05 11.20
C SER A 43 1.11 14.33 10.51
N GLN A 44 -0.10 14.49 11.04
CA GLN A 44 -1.32 14.05 10.39
C GLN A 44 -1.92 15.22 9.61
N SER A 45 -2.36 14.97 8.38
CA SER A 45 -3.13 15.95 7.60
C SER A 45 -4.62 15.75 7.80
N ASP A 46 -5.42 16.73 7.38
CA ASP A 46 -6.89 16.61 7.38
C ASP A 46 -7.43 15.93 6.11
N VAL A 47 -6.54 15.37 5.27
CA VAL A 47 -6.90 14.74 4.00
C VAL A 47 -7.21 13.27 4.22
N TYR A 48 -8.42 12.86 3.85
CA TYR A 48 -8.84 11.47 3.93
C TYR A 48 -8.17 10.62 2.85
N TYR A 49 -7.78 9.40 3.18
CA TYR A 49 -6.95 8.56 2.32
C TYR A 49 -7.60 8.21 0.97
N LEU A 50 -8.93 8.03 0.93
CA LEU A 50 -9.66 7.76 -0.31
C LEU A 50 -9.69 8.98 -1.24
N ASP A 51 -9.88 10.17 -0.69
CA ASP A 51 -9.89 11.41 -1.46
C ASP A 51 -8.51 11.69 -2.04
N PHE A 52 -7.47 11.42 -1.25
CA PHE A 52 -6.10 11.51 -1.72
C PHE A 52 -5.80 10.50 -2.82
N ALA A 53 -6.22 9.24 -2.66
CA ALA A 53 -6.02 8.21 -3.67
C ALA A 53 -6.66 8.57 -5.02
N LYS A 54 -7.90 9.06 -5.00
CA LYS A 54 -8.61 9.54 -6.20
C LYS A 54 -7.89 10.71 -6.87
N ALA A 55 -7.46 11.69 -6.07
CA ALA A 55 -6.70 12.83 -6.60
C ALA A 55 -5.38 12.39 -7.26
N MET A 56 -4.72 11.34 -6.74
CA MET A 56 -3.50 10.79 -7.35
C MET A 56 -3.82 10.04 -8.66
N GLU A 57 -4.89 9.25 -8.67
CA GLU A 57 -5.37 8.58 -9.89
C GLU A 57 -5.71 9.60 -11.00
N ASP A 58 -6.38 10.70 -10.66
CA ASP A 58 -6.73 11.78 -11.59
C ASP A 58 -5.49 12.47 -12.19
N ILE A 59 -4.37 12.50 -11.46
CA ILE A 59 -3.07 12.98 -11.95
C ILE A 59 -2.42 11.98 -12.92
N GLY A 60 -2.88 10.73 -12.92
CA GLY A 60 -2.39 9.64 -13.77
C GLY A 60 -1.52 8.61 -13.03
N VAL A 61 -1.49 8.64 -11.70
CA VAL A 61 -0.82 7.59 -10.91
C VAL A 61 -1.55 6.27 -11.12
N ARG A 62 -0.80 5.19 -11.33
CA ARG A 62 -1.35 3.83 -11.49
C ARG A 62 -1.00 2.89 -10.34
N ASN A 63 0.06 3.18 -9.59
CA ASN A 63 0.52 2.34 -8.49
C ASN A 63 0.34 3.07 -7.15
N ILE A 64 -0.43 2.49 -6.24
CA ILE A 64 -0.63 3.01 -4.89
C ILE A 64 -0.10 2.00 -3.88
N ILE A 65 0.76 2.45 -2.98
CA ILE A 65 1.20 1.68 -1.81
C ILE A 65 0.45 2.24 -0.62
N PHE A 66 -0.40 1.42 -0.01
CA PHE A 66 -1.19 1.84 1.14
C PHE A 66 -0.64 1.20 2.43
N THR A 67 -0.32 2.04 3.41
CA THR A 67 0.10 1.61 4.74
C THR A 67 -0.88 2.10 5.79
N ASP A 68 -1.51 1.18 6.53
CA ASP A 68 -2.14 1.56 7.81
C ASP A 68 -1.06 1.63 8.88
N ILE A 69 -0.73 2.84 9.30
CA ILE A 69 0.32 3.14 10.29
C ILE A 69 0.03 2.46 11.62
N SER A 70 -1.25 2.29 11.98
CA SER A 70 -1.64 1.61 13.23
C SER A 70 -1.31 0.11 13.23
N ARG A 71 -1.07 -0.46 12.04
CA ARG A 71 -0.73 -1.88 11.84
C ARG A 71 0.74 -2.10 11.58
N ASP A 72 1.48 -1.07 11.16
CA ASP A 72 2.87 -1.27 10.77
C ASP A 72 3.73 -1.84 11.91
N GLY A 73 4.53 -2.86 11.58
CA GLY A 73 5.35 -3.57 12.55
C GLY A 73 4.60 -4.32 13.68
N THR A 74 3.27 -4.30 13.71
CA THR A 74 2.49 -4.94 14.79
C THR A 74 2.38 -6.46 14.64
N LEU A 75 2.52 -6.97 13.41
CA LEU A 75 2.27 -8.37 13.06
C LEU A 75 0.84 -8.82 13.42
N THR A 76 -0.16 -7.92 13.34
CA THR A 76 -1.57 -8.20 13.68
C THR A 76 -2.49 -8.40 12.48
N GLY A 77 -1.95 -8.31 11.27
CA GLY A 77 -2.69 -8.37 10.02
C GLY A 77 -2.81 -7.01 9.32
N PRO A 78 -2.89 -7.03 7.98
CA PRO A 78 -3.15 -5.83 7.18
C PRO A 78 -4.58 -5.31 7.44
N ASN A 79 -4.83 -4.03 7.16
CA ASN A 79 -6.18 -3.47 7.28
C ASN A 79 -7.02 -3.75 6.03
N THR A 80 -7.53 -4.98 5.93
CA THR A 80 -8.31 -5.45 4.77
C THR A 80 -9.58 -4.63 4.52
N LYS A 81 -10.19 -4.08 5.57
CA LYS A 81 -11.36 -3.20 5.45
C LYS A 81 -11.02 -1.89 4.72
N GLN A 82 -9.90 -1.26 5.04
CA GLN A 82 -9.49 -0.03 4.35
C GLN A 82 -8.98 -0.30 2.93
N LEU A 83 -8.29 -1.43 2.73
CA LEU A 83 -7.83 -1.89 1.41
C LEU A 83 -9.02 -2.17 0.47
N ALA A 84 -10.06 -2.87 0.94
CA ALA A 84 -11.26 -3.13 0.14
C ALA A 84 -11.94 -1.83 -0.30
N LYS A 85 -12.13 -0.88 0.62
CA LYS A 85 -12.65 0.45 0.29
C LYS A 85 -11.78 1.22 -0.70
N LEU A 86 -10.46 1.01 -0.66
CA LEU A 86 -9.54 1.63 -1.60
C LEU A 86 -9.70 1.02 -3.00
N GLN A 87 -9.80 -0.32 -3.11
CA GLN A 87 -10.07 -1.02 -4.37
C GLN A 87 -11.41 -0.61 -5.01
N GLU A 88 -12.42 -0.31 -4.19
CA GLU A 88 -13.70 0.21 -4.68
C GLU A 88 -13.61 1.67 -5.16
N ALA A 89 -12.65 2.43 -4.65
CA ALA A 89 -12.57 3.88 -4.86
C ALA A 89 -11.72 4.29 -6.06
N VAL A 90 -10.75 3.47 -6.47
CA VAL A 90 -9.80 3.75 -7.56
C VAL A 90 -9.52 2.49 -8.38
N SER A 91 -9.08 2.65 -9.63
CA SER A 91 -8.67 1.55 -10.52
C SER A 91 -7.16 1.29 -10.51
N CYS A 92 -6.43 1.90 -9.59
CA CYS A 92 -4.98 1.72 -9.42
C CYS A 92 -4.60 0.32 -8.94
N ASP A 93 -3.39 -0.11 -9.30
CA ASP A 93 -2.72 -1.26 -8.70
C ASP A 93 -2.38 -0.95 -7.23
N ILE A 94 -3.04 -1.66 -6.31
CA ILE A 94 -2.89 -1.44 -4.87
C ILE A 94 -1.92 -2.46 -4.28
N THR A 95 -0.86 -1.94 -3.66
CA THR A 95 0.07 -2.69 -2.84
C THR A 95 -0.25 -2.50 -1.36
N ALA A 96 -0.53 -3.59 -0.65
CA ALA A 96 -0.75 -3.57 0.79
C ALA A 96 0.56 -3.50 1.57
N SER A 97 0.61 -2.64 2.59
CA SER A 97 1.73 -2.50 3.51
C SER A 97 1.22 -2.36 4.95
N GLY A 98 2.00 -2.86 5.91
CA GLY A 98 1.70 -2.81 7.34
C GLY A 98 0.96 -4.06 7.87
N GLY A 99 1.42 -4.57 9.02
CA GLY A 99 0.71 -5.62 9.78
C GLY A 99 0.87 -7.07 9.29
N ILE A 100 1.40 -7.31 8.09
CA ILE A 100 1.60 -8.67 7.55
C ILE A 100 2.46 -9.51 8.52
N LYS A 101 2.05 -10.76 8.74
CA LYS A 101 2.62 -11.67 9.76
C LYS A 101 3.00 -13.03 9.19
N ASN A 102 2.07 -13.68 8.51
CA ASN A 102 2.16 -15.10 8.14
C ASN A 102 1.48 -15.36 6.78
N MET A 103 1.46 -16.63 6.36
CA MET A 103 0.85 -17.04 5.09
C MET A 103 -0.64 -16.76 5.02
N ASP A 104 -1.39 -16.85 6.12
CA ASP A 104 -2.83 -16.56 6.13
C ASP A 104 -3.12 -15.14 5.62
N HIS A 105 -2.32 -14.15 6.06
CA HIS A 105 -2.44 -12.78 5.56
C HIS A 105 -2.04 -12.65 4.09
N ILE A 106 -1.07 -13.44 3.60
CA ILE A 106 -0.71 -13.42 2.17
C ILE A 106 -1.85 -13.99 1.32
N ILE A 107 -2.45 -15.09 1.75
CA ILE A 107 -3.60 -15.73 1.09
C ILE A 107 -4.78 -14.77 1.07
N GLU A 108 -5.11 -14.14 2.21
CA GLU A 108 -6.21 -13.17 2.30
C GLU A 108 -6.02 -12.00 1.32
N LEU A 109 -4.82 -11.41 1.26
CA LEU A 109 -4.53 -10.32 0.33
C LEU A 109 -4.53 -10.76 -1.14
N TYR A 110 -4.09 -11.99 -1.42
CA TYR A 110 -4.14 -12.60 -2.75
C TYR A 110 -5.59 -12.82 -3.22
N ASP A 111 -6.43 -13.38 -2.35
CA ASP A 111 -7.84 -13.65 -2.63
C ASP A 111 -8.66 -12.36 -2.80
N MET A 112 -8.25 -11.26 -2.14
CA MET A 112 -8.78 -9.91 -2.40
C MET A 112 -8.39 -9.35 -3.78
N GLY A 113 -7.46 -9.98 -4.51
CA GLY A 113 -6.99 -9.52 -5.81
C GLY A 113 -6.12 -8.26 -5.74
N LEU A 114 -5.40 -8.04 -4.63
CA LEU A 114 -4.45 -6.94 -4.54
C LEU A 114 -3.23 -7.20 -5.43
N TYR A 115 -2.65 -6.12 -5.96
CA TYR A 115 -1.52 -6.20 -6.88
C TYR A 115 -0.26 -6.77 -6.21
N ALA A 116 0.02 -6.32 -4.98
CA ALA A 116 1.20 -6.76 -4.24
C ALA A 116 1.03 -6.59 -2.72
N ALA A 117 1.99 -7.14 -1.98
CA ALA A 117 2.09 -7.02 -0.53
C ALA A 117 3.54 -6.76 -0.11
N ILE A 118 3.75 -5.87 0.86
CA ILE A 118 5.07 -5.55 1.44
C ILE A 118 5.16 -6.18 2.83
N ALA A 119 6.04 -7.18 2.99
CA ALA A 119 6.29 -7.85 4.26
C ALA A 119 7.75 -7.65 4.71
N GLY A 120 7.96 -6.80 5.71
CA GLY A 120 9.27 -6.58 6.32
C GLY A 120 9.48 -7.43 7.57
N LYS A 121 8.93 -6.96 8.70
CA LYS A 121 9.16 -7.54 10.04
C LYS A 121 8.83 -9.04 10.14
N ALA A 122 7.82 -9.52 9.42
CA ALA A 122 7.45 -10.94 9.39
C ALA A 122 8.58 -11.85 8.92
N ILE A 123 9.36 -11.42 7.93
CA ILE A 123 10.51 -12.18 7.40
C ILE A 123 11.61 -12.25 8.45
N TYR A 124 11.97 -11.11 9.05
CA TYR A 124 12.99 -11.06 10.11
C TYR A 124 12.58 -11.83 11.37
N SER A 125 11.28 -11.84 11.68
CA SER A 125 10.71 -12.56 12.82
C SER A 125 10.45 -14.04 12.51
N LYS A 126 10.75 -14.50 11.29
CA LYS A 126 10.52 -15.87 10.80
C LYS A 126 9.07 -16.35 10.94
N THR A 127 8.11 -15.42 10.97
CA THR A 127 6.67 -15.74 11.03
C THR A 127 6.07 -15.94 9.65
N LEU A 128 6.78 -15.54 8.60
CA LEU A 128 6.43 -15.75 7.20
C LEU A 128 7.61 -16.39 6.47
N ASP A 129 7.37 -17.53 5.84
CA ASP A 129 8.31 -18.14 4.90
C ASP A 129 8.22 -17.40 3.55
N LEU A 130 9.28 -16.65 3.22
CA LEU A 130 9.31 -15.85 1.99
C LEU A 130 9.23 -16.72 0.74
N LYS A 131 9.88 -17.89 0.74
CA LYS A 131 9.90 -18.77 -0.43
C LYS A 131 8.50 -19.33 -0.66
N GLN A 132 7.86 -19.81 0.40
CA GLN A 132 6.49 -20.32 0.33
C GLN A 132 5.50 -19.22 -0.13
N ALA A 133 5.64 -18.00 0.39
CA ALA A 133 4.80 -16.87 -0.02
C ALA A 133 4.93 -16.56 -1.53
N ILE A 134 6.17 -16.52 -2.04
CA ILE A 134 6.43 -16.28 -3.47
C ILE A 134 5.86 -17.41 -4.33
N ASP A 135 6.07 -18.67 -3.92
CA ASP A 135 5.58 -19.83 -4.66
C ASP A 135 4.04 -19.88 -4.69
N PHE A 136 3.40 -19.54 -3.56
CA PHE A 136 1.95 -19.39 -3.48
C PHE A 136 1.44 -18.30 -4.43
N CYS A 137 1.99 -17.08 -4.39
CA CYS A 137 1.53 -15.98 -5.25
C CYS A 137 1.70 -16.26 -6.76
N LYS A 138 2.63 -17.16 -7.14
CA LYS A 138 2.80 -17.59 -8.55
C LYS A 138 1.82 -18.67 -8.98
N THR A 139 1.39 -19.53 -8.06
CA THR A 139 0.68 -20.78 -8.40
C THR A 139 -0.74 -20.86 -7.88
N GLY A 140 -1.11 -20.02 -6.91
CA GLY A 140 -2.35 -20.11 -6.15
C GLY A 140 -2.45 -21.36 -5.26
N ARG A 141 -1.32 -22.02 -4.97
CA ARG A 141 -1.27 -23.29 -4.22
C ARG A 141 -0.22 -23.25 -3.13
N ILE A 142 -0.54 -23.84 -1.99
CA ILE A 142 0.42 -24.09 -0.91
C ILE A 142 0.99 -25.49 -1.18
N ASN A 143 2.29 -25.56 -1.45
CA ASN A 143 3.03 -26.83 -1.55
C ASN A 143 3.39 -27.36 -0.16
#